data_AF-A0A7Y4UD56-F1
#
_entry.id   AF-A0A7Y4UD56-F1
#
_cell.length_a   1.000
_cell.length_b   1.000
_cell.length_c   1.000
_cell.angle_alpha   90.00
_cell.angle_beta   90.00
_cell.angle_gamma   90.00
#
_symmetry.space_group_name_H-M   'P 1'
#
loop_
_entity.id
_entity.type
_entity.pdbx_description
1 polymer ?
#
loop_
_entity_poly.entity_id
_entity_poly.type
_entity_poly.pdbx_seq_one_letter_code
_entity_poly.pdbx_strand_id
1 'polypeptide(L)'
;FYAISGVDLLLDFLQAQSDKMNIYDKTGQLILLNNEGTISAMTGHPEFANKKLSEKLPELNDILPTVKAGRELVDLKGDKLRVVVPLQIGVTTTPWAACILIPQAKITAGATSQALKQAVVGLVFAALALFGLWFLASRIAQPIQAAARFANQVATGQAVDKIAISSEDETGQLIRSMNSMLDSNNTLLQTRDDKDRIQMSVMKLLNDVSSVADGDLTRQADVSNDVTGAIADSINVMTAQLRQIIGKVQSVSSAVNNSVSETQGQTALLAHETEQQAAQIIGTSQEVAQMAHSIKEVSATAESSKRVAEQSLITARDGAAKVENTIRSMGELRDQVQETSKRIKRLGENSQEIGEIVQIISDVAYRTSVLALNASIQAARAGEAGRGFGVVAEEVERLSKRSTEAARRIAELVKTSQASTSEAIASMEENTRNVVESTTFVQEAGQALAKMESVNGQLAEMIGSITMMAERQAHESENVAQTMLQISQATQGTAEGIKQSVSTVNQLAELADDLQGSVASFRVSKQAASAPSNTRALNGKARAALKA
;
A
#
# COMPACT_ATOMS: atom_id res chain seq x y z
N PHE A 1 -31.98 23.34 13.40
CA PHE A 1 -32.04 23.88 12.04
C PHE A 1 -31.25 22.93 11.14
N TYR A 2 -31.92 22.10 10.35
CA TYR A 2 -31.25 21.40 9.26
C TYR A 2 -31.15 22.40 8.11
N ALA A 3 -29.95 22.92 7.85
CA ALA A 3 -29.71 23.72 6.66
C ALA A 3 -29.83 22.81 5.44
N ILE A 4 -30.80 23.07 4.57
CA ILE A 4 -30.96 22.36 3.29
C ILE A 4 -30.00 23.03 2.31
N SER A 5 -28.93 22.33 1.94
CA SER A 5 -28.08 22.72 0.83
C SER A 5 -28.63 22.09 -0.45
N GLY A 6 -29.09 22.90 -1.38
CA GLY A 6 -29.52 22.46 -2.70
C GLY A 6 -28.32 22.40 -3.65
N VAL A 7 -28.15 21.27 -4.35
CA VAL A 7 -27.17 21.12 -5.41
C VAL A 7 -27.94 20.88 -6.71
N ASP A 8 -27.85 21.83 -7.65
CA ASP A 8 -28.41 21.66 -8.99
C ASP A 8 -27.44 20.85 -9.85
N LEU A 9 -27.90 19.68 -10.30
CA LEU A 9 -27.18 18.82 -11.24
C LEU A 9 -27.81 18.99 -12.63
N LEU A 10 -27.04 19.54 -13.55
CA LEU A 10 -27.41 19.63 -14.96
C LEU A 10 -27.55 18.21 -15.55
N LEU A 11 -28.62 17.95 -16.31
CA LEU A 11 -28.77 16.66 -17.02
C LEU A 11 -27.61 16.39 -17.98
N ASP A 12 -27.09 17.43 -18.63
CA ASP A 12 -25.93 17.33 -19.52
C ASP A 12 -24.69 16.79 -18.79
N PHE A 13 -24.54 17.14 -17.51
CA PHE A 13 -23.48 16.59 -16.67
C PHE A 13 -23.68 15.08 -16.45
N LEU A 14 -24.89 14.65 -16.07
CA LEU A 14 -25.19 13.23 -15.87
C LEU A 14 -25.03 12.42 -17.17
N GLN A 15 -25.45 12.98 -18.30
CA GLN A 15 -25.26 12.39 -19.62
C GLN A 15 -23.77 12.23 -19.94
N ALA A 16 -22.97 13.29 -19.79
CA ALA A 16 -21.53 13.25 -20.03
C ALA A 16 -20.80 12.26 -19.11
N GLN A 17 -21.27 12.07 -17.86
CA GLN A 17 -20.72 11.03 -16.97
C GLN A 17 -21.11 9.62 -17.44
N SER A 18 -22.37 9.43 -17.87
CA SER A 18 -22.84 8.13 -18.38
C SER A 18 -22.10 7.68 -19.64
N ASP A 19 -21.70 8.63 -20.50
CA ASP A 19 -20.96 8.35 -21.75
C ASP A 19 -19.47 8.06 -21.51
N LYS A 20 -18.91 8.58 -20.42
CA LYS A 20 -17.53 8.28 -20.00
C LYS A 20 -17.39 6.90 -19.35
N MET A 21 -18.49 6.30 -18.93
CA MET A 21 -18.46 5.06 -18.16
C MET A 21 -18.13 3.85 -19.06
N ASN A 22 -16.98 3.22 -18.81
CA ASN A 22 -16.57 2.03 -19.55
C ASN A 22 -17.17 0.77 -18.92
N ILE A 23 -18.41 0.44 -19.30
CA ILE A 23 -19.11 -0.74 -18.80
C ILE A 23 -18.85 -1.90 -19.75
N TYR A 24 -18.11 -2.90 -19.27
CA TYR A 24 -17.84 -4.15 -20.00
C TYR A 24 -17.29 -3.89 -21.42
N ASP A 25 -16.12 -3.22 -21.51
CA ASP A 25 -15.47 -2.82 -22.77
C ASP A 25 -16.37 -2.02 -23.72
N LYS A 26 -17.12 -1.04 -23.18
CA LYS A 26 -18.09 -0.18 -23.89
C LYS A 26 -19.27 -0.93 -24.53
N THR A 27 -19.50 -2.19 -24.17
CA THR A 27 -20.64 -2.95 -24.68
C THR A 27 -21.84 -2.92 -23.75
N GLY A 28 -21.64 -2.57 -22.48
CA GLY A 28 -22.70 -2.32 -21.51
C GLY A 28 -23.31 -0.93 -21.67
N GLN A 29 -24.62 -0.83 -21.52
CA GLN A 29 -25.36 0.45 -21.51
C GLN A 29 -25.79 0.78 -20.08
N LEU A 30 -25.55 2.01 -19.63
CA LEU A 30 -26.12 2.56 -18.39
C LEU A 30 -27.36 3.38 -18.69
N ILE A 31 -28.37 3.24 -17.84
CA ILE A 31 -29.57 4.07 -17.81
C ILE A 31 -29.75 4.55 -16.37
N LEU A 32 -29.72 5.87 -16.17
CA LEU A 32 -30.06 6.49 -14.90
C LEU A 32 -31.54 6.83 -14.89
N LEU A 33 -32.26 6.33 -13.89
CA LEU A 33 -33.70 6.52 -13.72
C LEU A 33 -33.99 7.23 -12.41
N ASN A 34 -34.92 8.19 -12.45
CA ASN A 34 -35.54 8.69 -11.23
C ASN A 34 -36.66 7.73 -10.76
N ASN A 35 -37.18 7.97 -9.56
CA ASN A 35 -38.26 7.18 -8.96
C ASN A 35 -39.56 7.10 -9.82
N GLU A 36 -39.77 8.04 -10.73
CA GLU A 36 -40.95 8.07 -11.61
C GLU A 36 -40.74 7.32 -12.93
N GLY A 37 -39.55 6.76 -13.16
CA GLY A 37 -39.18 6.08 -14.40
C GLY A 37 -38.84 7.05 -15.54
N THR A 38 -38.45 8.29 -15.23
CA THR A 38 -37.88 9.22 -16.22
C THR A 38 -36.38 8.95 -16.35
N ILE A 39 -35.90 8.91 -17.60
CA ILE A 39 -34.49 8.73 -17.92
C ILE A 39 -33.75 10.05 -17.66
N SER A 40 -32.87 10.04 -16.66
CA SER A 40 -32.01 11.17 -16.33
C SER A 40 -30.75 11.20 -17.20
N ALA A 41 -30.25 10.04 -17.64
CA ALA A 41 -29.14 9.89 -18.58
C ALA A 41 -29.10 8.47 -19.15
N MET A 42 -28.59 8.30 -20.37
CA MET A 42 -28.35 6.98 -20.97
C MET A 42 -27.11 6.97 -21.85
N THR A 43 -26.20 6.03 -21.63
CA THR A 43 -24.97 5.89 -22.41
C THR A 43 -25.28 5.76 -23.91
N GLY A 44 -24.69 6.63 -24.72
CA GLY A 44 -24.81 6.65 -26.19
C GLY A 44 -26.15 7.18 -26.72
N HIS A 45 -27.09 7.54 -25.85
CA HIS A 45 -28.45 7.95 -26.22
C HIS A 45 -28.90 9.22 -25.48
N PRO A 46 -28.25 10.38 -25.72
CA PRO A 46 -28.63 11.66 -25.10
C PRO A 46 -30.06 12.10 -25.47
N GLU A 47 -30.58 11.66 -26.60
CA GLU A 47 -31.95 11.95 -27.06
C GLU A 47 -33.04 11.36 -26.16
N PHE A 48 -32.70 10.42 -25.27
CA PHE A 48 -33.62 9.83 -24.30
C PHE A 48 -33.66 10.56 -22.96
N ALA A 49 -32.79 11.55 -22.75
CA ALA A 49 -32.82 12.38 -21.55
C ALA A 49 -34.19 13.07 -21.38
N ASN A 50 -34.70 13.05 -20.15
CA ASN A 50 -36.00 13.60 -19.77
C ASN A 50 -37.22 12.95 -20.49
N LYS A 51 -37.06 11.75 -21.03
CA LYS A 51 -38.16 10.93 -21.56
C LYS A 51 -38.57 9.84 -20.57
N LYS A 52 -39.80 9.36 -20.66
CA LYS A 52 -40.28 8.22 -19.88
C LYS A 52 -39.64 6.94 -20.41
N LEU A 53 -39.11 6.11 -19.52
CA LEU A 53 -38.58 4.78 -19.87
C LEU A 53 -39.62 3.97 -20.64
N SER A 54 -40.87 4.04 -20.22
CA SER A 54 -41.99 3.32 -20.84
C SER A 54 -42.29 3.72 -22.27
N GLU A 55 -41.86 4.90 -22.70
CA GLU A 55 -42.06 5.38 -24.07
C GLU A 55 -40.88 4.97 -24.98
N LYS A 56 -39.65 5.00 -24.47
CA LYS A 56 -38.44 4.75 -25.28
C LYS A 56 -37.95 3.31 -25.26
N LEU A 57 -38.13 2.61 -24.14
CA LEU A 57 -37.66 1.24 -23.91
C LEU A 57 -38.76 0.42 -23.23
N PRO A 58 -39.87 0.12 -23.93
CA PRO A 58 -41.02 -0.58 -23.36
C PRO A 58 -40.68 -1.99 -22.83
N GLU A 59 -39.62 -2.61 -23.35
CA GLU A 59 -39.10 -3.90 -22.92
C GLU A 59 -38.51 -3.89 -21.50
N LEU A 60 -38.20 -2.71 -20.96
CA LEU A 60 -37.69 -2.51 -19.60
C LEU A 60 -38.77 -2.10 -18.60
N ASN A 61 -40.04 -2.06 -18.99
CA ASN A 61 -41.13 -1.64 -18.10
C ASN A 61 -41.29 -2.52 -16.85
N ASP A 62 -40.85 -3.77 -16.92
CA ASP A 62 -40.91 -4.71 -15.80
C ASP A 62 -39.97 -4.35 -14.65
N ILE A 63 -38.97 -3.48 -14.87
CA ILE A 63 -38.05 -3.03 -13.82
C ILE A 63 -38.59 -1.83 -13.04
N LEU A 64 -39.60 -1.12 -13.55
CA LEU A 64 -40.15 0.09 -12.91
C LEU A 64 -40.69 -0.15 -11.49
N PRO A 65 -41.40 -1.26 -11.17
CA PRO A 65 -41.78 -1.57 -9.79
C PRO A 65 -40.56 -1.74 -8.87
N THR A 66 -39.48 -2.35 -9.37
CA THR A 66 -38.23 -2.56 -8.64
C THR A 66 -37.52 -1.24 -8.34
N VAL A 67 -37.45 -0.33 -9.33
CA VAL A 67 -36.91 1.02 -9.17
C VAL A 67 -37.69 1.78 -8.09
N LYS A 68 -39.03 1.76 -8.15
CA LYS A 68 -39.89 2.42 -7.16
C LYS A 68 -39.76 1.85 -5.75
N ALA A 69 -39.55 0.54 -5.65
CA ALA A 69 -39.36 -0.14 -4.38
C ALA A 69 -37.94 0.02 -3.83
N GLY A 70 -37.00 0.63 -4.58
CA GLY A 70 -35.60 0.76 -4.19
C GLY A 70 -34.91 -0.59 -3.99
N ARG A 71 -35.26 -1.60 -4.80
CA ARG A 71 -34.69 -2.95 -4.70
C ARG A 71 -33.65 -3.19 -5.78
N GLU A 72 -32.74 -4.12 -5.50
CA GLU A 72 -31.81 -4.64 -6.49
C GLU A 72 -32.49 -5.70 -7.36
N LEU A 73 -32.10 -5.76 -8.63
CA LEU A 73 -32.51 -6.82 -9.55
C LEU A 73 -31.34 -7.19 -10.44
N VAL A 74 -31.04 -8.49 -10.49
CA VAL A 74 -30.09 -9.07 -11.43
C VAL A 74 -30.78 -10.23 -12.11
N ASP A 75 -31.04 -10.10 -13.40
CA ASP A 75 -31.65 -11.16 -14.18
C ASP A 75 -31.13 -11.22 -15.61
N LEU A 76 -31.37 -12.37 -16.22
CA LEU A 76 -31.11 -12.60 -17.64
C LEU A 76 -32.45 -12.63 -18.34
N LYS A 77 -32.72 -11.65 -19.21
CA LYS A 77 -33.98 -11.58 -19.96
C LYS A 77 -33.70 -11.20 -21.40
N GLY A 78 -34.14 -12.05 -22.32
CA GLY A 78 -33.72 -11.95 -23.73
C GLY A 78 -32.24 -12.26 -23.87
N ASP A 79 -31.51 -11.41 -24.59
CA ASP A 79 -30.08 -11.52 -24.85
C ASP A 79 -29.22 -10.59 -23.97
N LYS A 80 -29.79 -10.01 -22.91
CA LYS A 80 -29.11 -9.06 -22.03
C LYS A 80 -29.17 -9.50 -20.57
N LEU A 81 -28.03 -9.41 -19.89
CA LEU A 81 -27.98 -9.37 -18.43
C LEU A 81 -28.40 -7.97 -18.00
N ARG A 82 -29.41 -7.88 -17.13
CA ARG A 82 -29.92 -6.63 -16.60
C ARG A 82 -29.58 -6.55 -15.13
N VAL A 83 -28.97 -5.45 -14.73
CA VAL A 83 -28.58 -5.16 -13.36
C VAL A 83 -29.20 -3.82 -12.97
N VAL A 84 -30.04 -3.81 -11.95
CA VAL A 84 -30.69 -2.61 -11.41
C VAL A 84 -30.19 -2.40 -9.99
N VAL A 85 -29.58 -1.25 -9.74
CA VAL A 85 -29.04 -0.87 -8.44
C VAL A 85 -29.73 0.42 -7.97
N PRO A 86 -30.35 0.43 -6.77
CA PRO A 86 -30.96 1.64 -6.23
C PRO A 86 -29.88 2.65 -5.82
N LEU A 87 -30.14 3.93 -6.08
CA LEU A 87 -29.29 5.07 -5.76
C LEU A 87 -30.04 5.99 -4.79
N GLN A 88 -29.56 6.07 -3.55
CA GLN A 88 -30.09 7.00 -2.56
C GLN A 88 -29.35 8.34 -2.69
N ILE A 89 -30.04 9.40 -3.09
CA ILE A 89 -29.46 10.75 -3.14
C ILE A 89 -29.89 11.50 -1.87
N GLY A 90 -28.93 11.70 -0.97
CA GLY A 90 -29.17 12.36 0.33
C GLY A 90 -30.14 11.59 1.21
N VAL A 91 -31.02 12.31 1.91
CA VAL A 91 -32.05 11.77 2.83
C VAL A 91 -33.44 11.63 2.17
N THR A 92 -33.49 11.47 0.85
CA THR A 92 -34.76 11.35 0.11
C THR A 92 -35.40 9.98 0.30
N THR A 93 -36.73 9.93 0.31
CA THR A 93 -37.54 8.69 0.34
C THR A 93 -37.84 8.14 -1.06
N THR A 94 -37.36 8.81 -2.11
CA THR A 94 -37.62 8.46 -3.52
C THR A 94 -36.32 7.99 -4.18
N PRO A 95 -36.05 6.68 -4.21
CA PRO A 95 -34.79 6.16 -4.73
C PRO A 95 -34.69 6.40 -6.23
N TRP A 96 -33.48 6.74 -6.69
CA TRP A 96 -33.12 6.66 -8.10
C TRP A 96 -32.62 5.23 -8.38
N ALA A 97 -32.37 4.90 -9.64
CA ALA A 97 -31.75 3.62 -9.98
C ALA A 97 -30.76 3.78 -11.14
N ALA A 98 -29.66 3.06 -11.04
CA ALA A 98 -28.77 2.77 -12.16
C ALA A 98 -29.14 1.41 -12.74
N CYS A 99 -29.53 1.37 -14.01
CA CYS A 99 -29.81 0.15 -14.75
C CYS A 99 -28.70 -0.09 -15.76
N ILE A 100 -28.07 -1.25 -15.68
CA ILE A 100 -26.97 -1.67 -16.55
C ILE A 100 -27.46 -2.84 -17.41
N LEU A 101 -27.25 -2.74 -18.71
CA LEU A 101 -27.61 -3.78 -19.69
C LEU A 101 -26.35 -4.29 -20.37
N ILE A 102 -26.08 -5.59 -20.28
CA ILE A 102 -24.87 -6.21 -20.88
C ILE A 102 -25.28 -7.32 -21.85
N PRO A 103 -24.85 -7.29 -23.13
CA PRO A 103 -25.14 -8.35 -24.09
C PRO A 103 -24.53 -9.70 -23.69
N GLN A 104 -25.34 -10.75 -23.65
CA GLN A 104 -24.94 -12.10 -23.25
C GLN A 104 -23.84 -12.67 -24.15
N ALA A 105 -23.88 -12.39 -25.46
CA ALA A 105 -22.89 -12.86 -26.42
C ALA A 105 -21.45 -12.42 -26.06
N LYS A 106 -21.29 -11.27 -25.39
CA LYS A 106 -19.98 -10.77 -24.94
C LYS A 106 -19.55 -11.40 -23.62
N ILE A 107 -20.49 -11.70 -22.73
CA ILE A 107 -20.23 -12.43 -21.48
C ILE A 107 -19.79 -13.88 -21.79
N THR A 108 -20.36 -14.51 -22.82
CA THR A 108 -20.04 -15.90 -23.20
C THR A 108 -18.89 -16.03 -24.21
N ALA A 109 -18.42 -14.93 -24.82
CA ALA A 109 -17.39 -14.94 -25.87
C ALA A 109 -16.08 -15.59 -25.40
N GLY A 110 -15.68 -15.37 -24.15
CA GLY A 110 -14.52 -16.01 -23.53
C GLY A 110 -14.68 -17.53 -23.41
N ALA A 111 -15.86 -17.98 -22.95
CA ALA A 111 -16.17 -19.40 -22.78
C ALA A 111 -16.21 -20.15 -24.13
N THR A 112 -16.78 -19.55 -25.17
CA THR A 112 -16.86 -20.17 -26.50
C THR A 112 -15.50 -20.25 -27.20
N SER A 113 -14.62 -19.25 -26.99
CA SER A 113 -13.25 -19.28 -27.54
C SER A 113 -12.39 -20.36 -26.86
N GLN A 114 -12.55 -20.54 -25.54
CA GLN A 114 -11.86 -21.57 -24.77
C GLN A 114 -12.34 -22.98 -25.16
N ALA A 115 -13.67 -23.17 -25.25
CA ALA A 115 -14.27 -24.44 -25.65
C ALA A 115 -13.88 -24.82 -27.10
N LEU A 116 -13.84 -23.85 -28.02
CA LEU A 116 -13.43 -24.08 -29.40
C LEU A 116 -11.95 -24.48 -29.49
N LYS A 117 -11.05 -23.83 -28.73
CA LYS A 117 -9.63 -24.22 -28.67
C LYS A 117 -9.44 -25.63 -28.12
N GLN A 118 -10.16 -26.00 -27.05
CA GLN A 118 -10.13 -27.35 -26.49
C GLN A 118 -10.69 -28.40 -27.47
N ALA A 119 -11.77 -28.07 -28.18
CA ALA A 119 -12.32 -28.95 -29.21
C ALA A 119 -11.35 -29.15 -30.38
N VAL A 120 -10.65 -28.10 -30.82
CA VAL A 120 -9.63 -28.20 -31.88
C VAL A 120 -8.44 -29.06 -31.43
N VAL A 121 -7.95 -28.88 -30.19
CA VAL A 121 -6.89 -29.74 -29.64
C VAL A 121 -7.36 -31.19 -29.60
N GLY A 122 -8.56 -31.46 -29.08
CA GLY A 122 -9.15 -32.81 -29.05
C GLY A 122 -9.29 -33.43 -30.45
N LEU A 123 -9.74 -32.66 -31.44
CA LEU A 123 -9.84 -33.10 -32.84
C LEU A 123 -8.49 -33.39 -33.49
N VAL A 124 -7.48 -32.56 -33.23
CA VAL A 124 -6.11 -32.78 -33.72
C VAL A 124 -5.53 -34.05 -33.12
N PHE A 125 -5.76 -34.30 -31.82
CA PHE A 125 -5.33 -35.53 -31.16
C PHE A 125 -6.07 -36.76 -31.68
N ALA A 126 -7.40 -36.70 -31.83
CA ALA A 126 -8.17 -37.78 -32.42
C ALA A 126 -7.74 -38.07 -33.87
N ALA A 127 -7.45 -37.03 -34.66
CA ALA A 127 -6.94 -37.17 -36.01
C ALA A 127 -5.53 -37.78 -36.03
N LEU A 128 -4.63 -37.40 -35.12
CA LEU A 128 -3.30 -38.00 -35.00
C LEU A 128 -3.35 -39.44 -34.52
N ALA A 129 -4.24 -39.77 -33.59
CA ALA A 129 -4.46 -41.14 -33.12
C ALA A 129 -5.05 -42.02 -34.24
N LEU A 130 -6.07 -41.53 -34.94
CA LEU A 130 -6.66 -42.22 -36.10
C LEU A 130 -5.67 -42.32 -37.26
N PHE A 131 -4.84 -41.30 -37.50
CA PHE A 131 -3.78 -41.33 -38.50
C PHE A 131 -2.69 -42.31 -38.10
N GLY A 132 -2.29 -42.36 -36.83
CA GLY A 132 -1.34 -43.34 -36.31
C GLY A 132 -1.87 -44.78 -36.44
N LEU A 133 -3.14 -45.01 -36.09
CA LEU A 133 -3.83 -46.29 -36.29
C LEU A 133 -3.94 -46.65 -37.77
N TRP A 134 -4.35 -45.71 -38.63
CA TRP A 134 -4.42 -45.90 -40.08
C TRP A 134 -3.05 -46.16 -40.68
N PHE A 135 -2.01 -45.47 -40.22
CA PHE A 135 -0.63 -45.63 -40.65
C PHE A 135 -0.07 -47.00 -40.23
N LEU A 136 -0.24 -47.40 -38.96
CA LEU A 136 0.12 -48.76 -38.51
C LEU A 136 -0.65 -49.82 -39.27
N ALA A 137 -1.96 -49.65 -39.45
CA ALA A 137 -2.79 -50.61 -40.15
C ALA A 137 -2.42 -50.74 -41.62
N SER A 138 -2.20 -49.63 -42.34
CA SER A 138 -1.97 -49.61 -43.79
C SER A 138 -0.52 -49.89 -44.18
N ARG A 139 0.46 -49.37 -43.44
CA ARG A 139 1.88 -49.48 -43.79
C ARG A 139 2.59 -50.66 -43.14
N ILE A 140 2.04 -51.21 -42.05
CA ILE A 140 2.69 -52.29 -41.30
C ILE A 140 1.79 -53.52 -41.23
N ALA A 141 0.61 -53.42 -40.61
CA ALA A 141 -0.23 -54.59 -40.34
C ALA A 141 -0.80 -55.24 -41.61
N GLN A 142 -1.28 -54.45 -42.59
CA GLN A 142 -1.82 -54.98 -43.84
C GLN A 142 -0.77 -55.72 -44.69
N PRO A 143 0.43 -55.16 -44.96
CA PRO A 143 1.51 -55.89 -45.63
C PRO A 143 1.94 -57.15 -44.90
N ILE A 144 2.03 -57.13 -43.56
CA ILE A 144 2.38 -58.30 -42.75
C ILE A 144 1.27 -59.37 -42.81
N GLN A 145 -0.01 -58.99 -42.75
CA GLN A 145 -1.11 -59.94 -42.90
C GLN A 145 -1.17 -60.53 -44.31
N ALA A 146 -0.90 -59.72 -45.34
CA ALA A 146 -0.79 -60.21 -46.72
C ALA A 146 0.37 -61.19 -46.86
N ALA A 147 1.54 -60.86 -46.30
CA ALA A 147 2.70 -61.75 -46.20
C ALA A 147 2.35 -63.07 -45.49
N ALA A 148 1.70 -63.00 -44.32
CA ALA A 148 1.31 -64.19 -43.56
C ALA A 148 0.28 -65.06 -44.29
N ARG A 149 -0.74 -64.45 -44.92
CA ARG A 149 -1.71 -65.19 -45.75
C ARG A 149 -1.03 -65.85 -46.94
N PHE A 150 -0.13 -65.13 -47.61
CA PHE A 150 0.64 -65.64 -48.74
C PHE A 150 1.54 -66.80 -48.34
N ALA A 151 2.31 -66.68 -47.25
CA ALA A 151 3.10 -67.79 -46.73
C ALA A 151 2.23 -69.02 -46.38
N ASN A 152 1.04 -68.82 -45.81
CA ASN A 152 0.12 -69.93 -45.50
C ASN A 152 -0.44 -70.60 -46.77
N GLN A 153 -0.80 -69.82 -47.79
CA GLN A 153 -1.26 -70.34 -49.07
C GLN A 153 -0.16 -71.12 -49.82
N VAL A 154 1.08 -70.63 -49.75
CA VAL A 154 2.25 -71.32 -50.29
C VAL A 154 2.56 -72.62 -49.51
N ALA A 155 2.47 -72.59 -48.18
CA ALA A 155 2.69 -73.77 -47.33
C ALA A 155 1.63 -74.85 -47.55
N THR A 156 0.37 -74.47 -47.77
CA THR A 156 -0.75 -75.41 -48.03
C THR A 156 -0.83 -75.88 -49.48
N GLY A 157 0.07 -75.42 -50.36
CA GLY A 157 0.20 -75.89 -51.73
C GLY A 157 -0.88 -75.38 -52.69
N GLN A 158 -1.54 -74.27 -52.36
CA GLN A 158 -2.50 -73.61 -53.24
C GLN A 158 -1.77 -72.78 -54.29
N ALA A 159 -2.38 -72.59 -55.47
CA ALA A 159 -1.84 -71.67 -56.47
C ALA A 159 -2.02 -70.22 -55.97
N VAL A 160 -0.92 -69.45 -55.92
CA VAL A 160 -0.90 -68.10 -55.35
C VAL A 160 -0.31 -67.12 -56.35
N ASP A 161 -0.97 -65.98 -56.54
CA ASP A 161 -0.42 -64.87 -57.32
C ASP A 161 0.60 -64.07 -56.49
N LYS A 162 1.58 -63.46 -57.16
CA LYS A 162 2.59 -62.61 -56.50
C LYS A 162 1.92 -61.41 -55.82
N ILE A 163 2.39 -61.08 -54.62
CA ILE A 163 1.92 -59.89 -53.91
C ILE A 163 2.50 -58.64 -54.57
N ALA A 164 1.67 -57.63 -54.81
CA ALA A 164 2.11 -56.33 -55.32
C ALA A 164 3.02 -55.61 -54.30
N ILE A 165 4.24 -55.27 -54.71
CA ILE A 165 5.20 -54.54 -53.88
C ILE A 165 4.79 -53.06 -53.87
N SER A 166 4.25 -52.61 -52.73
CA SER A 166 3.73 -51.23 -52.57
C SER A 166 4.61 -50.34 -51.69
N SER A 167 5.71 -50.88 -51.15
CA SER A 167 6.65 -50.14 -50.31
C SER A 167 8.10 -50.47 -50.67
N GLU A 168 9.00 -49.51 -50.47
CA GLU A 168 10.45 -49.71 -50.65
C GLU A 168 11.16 -50.11 -49.35
N ASP A 169 10.47 -49.99 -48.23
CA ASP A 169 10.93 -50.32 -46.88
C ASP A 169 11.09 -51.83 -46.62
N GLU A 170 11.30 -52.19 -45.36
CA GLU A 170 11.51 -53.56 -44.87
C GLU A 170 10.29 -54.46 -45.12
N THR A 171 9.08 -53.90 -45.13
CA THR A 171 7.87 -54.66 -45.51
C THR A 171 7.89 -54.96 -47.00
N GLY A 172 8.33 -54.00 -47.82
CA GLY A 172 8.59 -54.20 -49.24
C GLY A 172 9.67 -55.24 -49.52
N GLN A 173 10.74 -55.24 -48.72
CA GLN A 173 11.81 -56.24 -48.79
C GLN A 173 11.32 -57.63 -48.42
N LEU A 174 10.49 -57.76 -47.38
CA LEU A 174 9.83 -59.01 -47.00
C LEU A 174 8.97 -59.56 -48.15
N ILE A 175 8.15 -58.71 -48.77
CA ILE A 175 7.32 -59.10 -49.92
C ILE A 175 8.17 -59.52 -51.13
N ARG A 176 9.27 -58.81 -51.40
CA ARG A 176 10.24 -59.19 -52.45
C ARG A 176 10.84 -60.57 -52.19
N SER A 177 11.31 -60.83 -50.97
CA SER A 177 11.85 -62.12 -50.58
C SER A 177 10.81 -63.24 -50.67
N MET A 178 9.55 -62.97 -50.33
CA MET A 178 8.43 -63.91 -50.45
C MET A 178 8.06 -64.24 -51.91
N ASN A 179 8.00 -63.22 -52.78
CA ASN A 179 7.75 -63.43 -54.21
C ASN A 179 8.88 -64.23 -54.87
N SER A 180 10.14 -63.95 -54.50
CA SER A 180 11.31 -64.73 -54.95
C SER A 180 11.29 -66.17 -54.42
N MET A 181 10.75 -66.38 -53.21
CA MET A 181 10.54 -67.72 -52.67
C MET A 181 9.50 -68.51 -53.46
N LEU A 182 8.39 -67.88 -53.84
CA LEU A 182 7.37 -68.51 -54.69
C LEU A 182 7.94 -68.88 -56.07
N ASP A 183 8.72 -67.99 -56.69
CA ASP A 183 9.42 -68.27 -57.95
C ASP A 183 10.36 -69.47 -57.81
N SER A 184 11.14 -69.51 -56.73
CA SER A 184 12.07 -70.59 -56.44
C SER A 184 11.35 -71.92 -56.15
N ASN A 185 10.20 -71.89 -55.45
CA ASN A 185 9.36 -73.05 -55.17
C ASN A 185 8.80 -73.68 -56.46
N ASN A 186 8.38 -72.85 -57.42
CA ASN A 186 7.94 -73.32 -58.74
C ASN A 186 9.08 -73.94 -59.58
N THR A 187 10.34 -73.53 -59.35
CA THR A 187 11.51 -74.07 -60.07
C THR A 187 12.13 -75.32 -59.42
N LEU A 188 11.92 -75.56 -58.12
CA LEU A 188 12.54 -76.65 -57.34
C LEU A 188 11.69 -77.94 -57.26
N LEU A 189 10.85 -78.22 -58.26
CA LEU A 189 9.99 -79.41 -58.36
C LEU A 189 10.73 -80.76 -58.53
N GLN A 190 11.89 -80.98 -57.91
CA GLN A 190 12.70 -82.18 -58.14
C GLN A 190 12.88 -83.14 -56.95
N THR A 191 12.50 -82.80 -55.71
CA THR A 191 12.60 -83.75 -54.57
C THR A 191 11.53 -83.54 -53.48
N ARG A 192 10.92 -84.64 -52.98
CA ARG A 192 9.90 -84.61 -51.90
C ARG A 192 10.44 -84.01 -50.58
N ASP A 193 11.70 -84.30 -50.26
CA ASP A 193 12.34 -83.87 -49.01
C ASP A 193 12.55 -82.34 -48.95
N ASP A 194 12.79 -81.68 -50.09
CA ASP A 194 12.95 -80.22 -50.14
C ASP A 194 11.63 -79.49 -49.93
N LYS A 195 10.51 -80.08 -50.40
CA LYS A 195 9.16 -79.53 -50.21
C LYS A 195 8.75 -79.57 -48.73
N ASP A 196 8.98 -80.70 -48.06
CA ASP A 196 8.67 -80.86 -46.64
C ASP A 196 9.53 -79.92 -45.77
N ARG A 197 10.82 -79.74 -46.12
CA ARG A 197 11.71 -78.78 -45.45
C ARG A 197 11.24 -77.33 -45.60
N ILE A 198 10.89 -76.91 -46.82
CA ILE A 198 10.39 -75.55 -47.08
C ILE A 198 9.05 -75.31 -46.35
N GLN A 199 8.13 -76.28 -46.37
CA GLN A 199 6.85 -76.17 -45.64
C GLN A 199 7.06 -76.01 -44.13
N MET A 200 7.98 -76.78 -43.53
CA MET A 200 8.33 -76.62 -42.11
C MET A 200 8.95 -75.25 -41.81
N SER A 201 9.88 -74.78 -42.64
CA SER A 201 10.51 -73.45 -42.47
C SER A 201 9.51 -72.31 -42.64
N VAL A 202 8.56 -72.41 -43.58
CA VAL A 202 7.50 -71.41 -43.77
C VAL A 202 6.51 -71.40 -42.59
N MET A 203 6.12 -72.56 -42.08
CA MET A 203 5.26 -72.65 -40.88
C MET A 203 5.94 -72.06 -39.65
N LYS A 204 7.26 -72.25 -39.51
CA LYS A 204 8.05 -71.64 -38.44
C LYS A 204 8.07 -70.12 -38.55
N LEU A 205 8.31 -69.58 -39.75
CA LEU A 205 8.26 -68.14 -40.01
C LEU A 205 6.88 -67.54 -39.76
N LEU A 206 5.80 -68.25 -40.10
CA LEU A 206 4.43 -67.83 -39.80
C LEU A 206 4.20 -67.73 -38.29
N ASN A 207 4.71 -68.68 -37.51
CA ASN A 207 4.64 -68.64 -36.06
C ASN A 207 5.47 -67.49 -35.46
N ASP A 208 6.63 -67.20 -36.03
CA ASP A 208 7.47 -66.06 -35.61
C ASP A 208 6.78 -64.72 -35.91
N VAL A 209 6.17 -64.58 -37.10
CA VAL A 209 5.38 -63.39 -37.47
C VAL A 209 4.12 -63.25 -36.61
N SER A 210 3.43 -64.35 -36.31
CA SER A 210 2.27 -64.35 -35.39
C SER A 210 2.69 -63.89 -34.00
N SER A 211 3.85 -64.34 -33.51
CA SER A 211 4.38 -63.92 -32.21
C SER A 211 4.69 -62.42 -32.17
N VAL A 212 5.26 -61.88 -33.25
CA VAL A 212 5.52 -60.43 -33.40
C VAL A 212 4.20 -59.64 -33.45
N ALA A 213 3.16 -60.16 -34.13
CA ALA A 213 1.83 -59.57 -34.18
C ALA A 213 1.11 -59.59 -32.82
N ASP A 214 1.34 -60.63 -32.01
CA ASP A 214 0.88 -60.74 -30.62
C ASP A 214 1.69 -59.87 -29.64
N GLY A 215 2.68 -59.12 -30.15
CA GLY A 215 3.48 -58.18 -29.38
C GLY A 215 4.76 -58.76 -28.76
N ASP A 216 5.12 -60.02 -29.03
CA ASP A 216 6.39 -60.61 -28.59
C ASP A 216 7.54 -60.24 -29.55
N LEU A 217 8.16 -59.08 -29.28
CA LEU A 217 9.32 -58.61 -30.03
C LEU A 217 10.64 -59.19 -29.50
N THR A 218 10.62 -60.23 -28.66
CA THR A 218 11.84 -60.86 -28.12
C THR A 218 12.35 -62.00 -28.99
N ARG A 219 11.49 -62.57 -29.85
CA ARG A 219 11.82 -63.69 -30.71
C ARG A 219 12.56 -63.23 -31.97
N GLN A 220 13.39 -64.12 -32.49
CA GLN A 220 14.09 -63.97 -33.77
C GLN A 220 13.79 -65.20 -34.62
N ALA A 221 13.50 -64.99 -35.89
CA ALA A 221 13.36 -66.05 -36.86
C ALA A 221 14.74 -66.65 -37.20
N ASP A 222 14.84 -67.98 -37.23
CA ASP A 222 16.09 -68.66 -37.58
C ASP A 222 16.42 -68.48 -39.07
N VAL A 223 17.60 -67.92 -39.35
CA VAL A 223 18.07 -67.68 -40.71
C VAL A 223 18.74 -68.94 -41.27
N SER A 224 18.06 -69.63 -42.18
CA SER A 224 18.59 -70.78 -42.93
C SER A 224 19.28 -70.32 -44.23
N ASN A 225 20.18 -71.14 -44.79
CA ASN A 225 20.79 -70.90 -46.11
C ASN A 225 19.86 -71.27 -47.29
N ASP A 226 18.61 -71.61 -47.00
CA ASP A 226 17.59 -71.93 -48.00
C ASP A 226 16.75 -70.70 -48.39
N VAL A 227 15.79 -70.93 -49.27
CA VAL A 227 14.92 -69.90 -49.86
C VAL A 227 14.13 -69.10 -48.80
N THR A 228 13.97 -69.62 -47.58
CA THR A 228 13.26 -68.95 -46.49
C THR A 228 14.15 -68.02 -45.66
N GLY A 229 15.48 -68.10 -45.79
CA GLY A 229 16.44 -67.28 -45.04
C GLY A 229 16.31 -65.78 -45.27
N ALA A 230 16.07 -65.34 -46.51
CA ALA A 230 15.89 -63.92 -46.84
C ALA A 230 14.60 -63.32 -46.24
N ILE A 231 13.57 -64.16 -46.03
CA ILE A 231 12.31 -63.78 -45.38
C ILE A 231 12.53 -63.67 -43.87
N ALA A 232 13.23 -64.65 -43.28
CA ALA A 232 13.64 -64.65 -41.87
C ALA A 232 14.44 -63.38 -41.50
N ASP A 233 15.42 -63.01 -42.34
CA ASP A 233 16.24 -61.83 -42.16
C ASP A 233 15.41 -60.53 -42.20
N SER A 234 14.50 -60.40 -43.18
CA SER A 234 13.62 -59.23 -43.28
C SER A 234 12.67 -59.09 -42.08
N ILE A 235 12.14 -60.21 -41.57
CA ILE A 235 11.33 -60.24 -40.34
C ILE A 235 12.15 -59.81 -39.13
N ASN A 236 13.40 -60.27 -39.02
CA ASN A 236 14.29 -59.90 -37.93
C ASN A 236 14.63 -58.40 -37.94
N VAL A 237 14.91 -57.81 -39.11
CA VAL A 237 15.15 -56.36 -39.26
C VAL A 237 13.91 -55.55 -38.85
N MET A 238 12.73 -55.91 -39.35
CA MET A 238 11.47 -55.26 -38.97
C MET A 238 11.20 -55.35 -37.47
N THR A 239 11.40 -56.54 -36.88
CA THR A 239 11.22 -56.77 -35.44
C THR A 239 12.20 -55.93 -34.63
N ALA A 240 13.44 -55.78 -35.08
CA ALA A 240 14.43 -54.93 -34.44
C ALA A 240 14.05 -53.43 -34.46
N GLN A 241 13.51 -52.93 -35.58
CA GLN A 241 13.04 -51.54 -35.67
C GLN A 241 11.79 -51.28 -34.83
N LEU A 242 10.80 -52.19 -34.86
CA LEU A 242 9.62 -52.11 -33.98
C LEU A 242 10.04 -52.12 -32.50
N ARG A 243 10.99 -52.99 -32.14
CA ARG A 243 11.57 -53.04 -30.80
C ARG A 243 12.19 -51.70 -30.38
N GLN A 244 12.93 -51.06 -31.28
CA GLN A 244 13.53 -49.75 -31.03
C GLN A 244 12.48 -48.64 -30.86
N ILE A 245 11.43 -48.61 -31.69
CA ILE A 245 10.35 -47.62 -31.60
C ILE A 245 9.58 -47.80 -30.28
N ILE A 246 9.15 -49.02 -29.96
CA ILE A 246 8.42 -49.31 -28.72
C ILE A 246 9.28 -49.00 -27.49
N GLY A 247 10.56 -49.39 -27.49
CA GLY A 247 11.49 -49.04 -26.42
C GLY A 247 11.65 -47.53 -26.24
N LYS A 248 11.70 -46.77 -27.34
CA LYS A 248 11.74 -45.30 -27.29
C LYS A 248 10.43 -44.71 -26.75
N VAL A 249 9.27 -45.23 -27.16
CA VAL A 249 7.96 -44.79 -26.63
C VAL A 249 7.87 -45.09 -25.13
N GLN A 250 8.21 -46.29 -24.67
CA GLN A 250 8.25 -46.64 -23.24
C GLN A 250 9.17 -45.71 -22.44
N SER A 251 10.36 -45.40 -22.96
CA SER A 251 11.30 -44.46 -22.32
C SER A 251 10.74 -43.03 -22.26
N VAL A 252 10.08 -42.56 -23.32
CA VAL A 252 9.48 -41.21 -23.36
C VAL A 252 8.29 -41.13 -22.42
N SER A 253 7.40 -42.13 -22.39
CA SER A 253 6.28 -42.16 -21.43
C SER A 253 6.76 -42.16 -19.99
N SER A 254 7.81 -42.93 -19.67
CA SER A 254 8.40 -42.91 -18.33
C SER A 254 9.00 -41.55 -17.97
N ALA A 255 9.70 -40.90 -18.90
CA ALA A 255 10.20 -39.55 -18.71
C ALA A 255 9.07 -38.53 -18.49
N VAL A 256 7.99 -38.60 -19.27
CA VAL A 256 6.81 -37.74 -19.11
C VAL A 256 6.16 -37.94 -17.73
N ASN A 257 5.97 -39.18 -17.28
CA ASN A 257 5.41 -39.47 -15.95
C ASN A 257 6.27 -38.88 -14.81
N ASN A 258 7.60 -38.97 -14.93
CA ASN A 258 8.49 -38.33 -13.96
C ASN A 258 8.34 -36.80 -13.95
N SER A 259 8.29 -36.17 -15.14
CA SER A 259 8.08 -34.72 -15.27
C SER A 259 6.72 -34.27 -14.74
N VAL A 260 5.66 -35.07 -14.94
CA VAL A 260 4.33 -34.83 -14.36
C VAL A 260 4.41 -34.81 -12.84
N SER A 261 5.02 -35.82 -12.21
CA SER A 261 5.15 -35.90 -10.76
C SER A 261 5.95 -34.72 -10.18
N GLU A 262 7.04 -34.32 -10.84
CA GLU A 262 7.82 -33.14 -10.45
C GLU A 262 6.98 -31.86 -10.56
N THR A 263 6.24 -31.70 -11.65
CA THR A 263 5.37 -30.53 -11.89
C THR A 263 4.22 -30.47 -10.87
N GLN A 264 3.64 -31.61 -10.47
CA GLN A 264 2.64 -31.67 -9.39
C GLN A 264 3.22 -31.16 -8.07
N GLY A 265 4.44 -31.60 -7.71
CA GLY A 265 5.12 -31.14 -6.51
C GLY A 265 5.39 -29.63 -6.51
N GLN A 266 5.87 -29.09 -7.64
CA GLN A 266 6.10 -27.65 -7.81
C GLN A 266 4.79 -26.85 -7.74
N THR A 267 3.72 -27.35 -8.36
CA THR A 267 2.40 -26.70 -8.35
C THR A 267 1.81 -26.64 -6.94
N ALA A 268 1.99 -27.70 -6.14
CA ALA A 268 1.56 -27.73 -4.74
C ALA A 268 2.35 -26.74 -3.87
N LEU A 269 3.67 -26.64 -4.06
CA LEU A 269 4.49 -25.64 -3.38
C LEU A 269 4.04 -24.22 -3.73
N LEU A 270 3.84 -23.94 -5.02
CA LEU A 270 3.40 -22.64 -5.49
C LEU A 270 2.02 -22.26 -4.94
N ALA A 271 1.10 -23.23 -4.78
CA ALA A 271 -0.19 -23.01 -4.15
C ALA A 271 -0.03 -22.54 -2.71
N HIS A 272 0.83 -23.21 -1.93
CA HIS A 272 1.11 -22.85 -0.55
C HIS A 272 1.75 -21.46 -0.43
N GLU A 273 2.73 -21.14 -1.27
CA GLU A 273 3.38 -19.81 -1.30
C GLU A 273 2.38 -18.70 -1.67
N THR A 274 1.46 -18.98 -2.59
CA THR A 274 0.41 -18.04 -3.00
C THR A 274 -0.57 -17.75 -1.85
N GLU A 275 -0.93 -18.77 -1.06
CA GLU A 275 -1.74 -18.59 0.16
C GLU A 275 -1.03 -17.74 1.21
N GLN A 276 0.25 -18.01 1.46
CA GLN A 276 1.06 -17.19 2.37
C GLN A 276 1.16 -15.74 1.90
N GLN A 277 1.39 -15.53 0.60
CA GLN A 277 1.44 -14.21 -0.01
C GLN A 277 0.12 -13.47 0.17
N ALA A 278 -1.02 -14.14 -0.03
CA ALA A 278 -2.34 -13.56 0.21
C ALA A 278 -2.52 -13.09 1.66
N ALA A 279 -2.10 -13.90 2.64
CA ALA A 279 -2.14 -13.52 4.06
C ALA A 279 -1.25 -12.30 4.36
N GLN A 280 -0.02 -12.27 3.81
CA GLN A 280 0.89 -11.13 3.96
C GLN A 280 0.31 -9.84 3.37
N ILE A 281 -0.37 -9.95 2.23
CA ILE A 281 -1.03 -8.80 1.58
C ILE A 281 -2.12 -8.21 2.48
N ILE A 282 -2.92 -9.05 3.14
CA ILE A 282 -3.95 -8.60 4.08
C ILE A 282 -3.29 -7.89 5.27
N GLY A 283 -2.24 -8.47 5.87
CA GLY A 283 -1.53 -7.88 7.00
C GLY A 283 -0.94 -6.51 6.67
N THR A 284 -0.20 -6.40 5.57
CA THR A 284 0.37 -5.13 5.13
C THR A 284 -0.71 -4.11 4.74
N SER A 285 -1.83 -4.53 4.17
CA SER A 285 -2.96 -3.62 3.88
C SER A 285 -3.58 -3.04 5.16
N GLN A 286 -3.64 -3.83 6.24
CA GLN A 286 -4.10 -3.35 7.54
C GLN A 286 -3.12 -2.35 8.16
N GLU A 287 -1.82 -2.59 8.05
CA GLU A 287 -0.78 -1.64 8.51
C GLU A 287 -0.86 -0.31 7.75
N VAL A 288 -1.11 -0.34 6.45
CA VAL A 288 -1.31 0.87 5.63
C VAL A 288 -2.59 1.62 6.06
N ALA A 289 -3.68 0.91 6.36
CA ALA A 289 -4.89 1.53 6.89
C ALA A 289 -4.66 2.19 8.26
N GLN A 290 -3.89 1.53 9.13
CA GLN A 290 -3.49 2.09 10.43
C GLN A 290 -2.60 3.32 10.25
N MET A 291 -1.68 3.30 9.28
CA MET A 291 -0.83 4.43 8.94
C MET A 291 -1.67 5.64 8.51
N ALA A 292 -2.69 5.43 7.67
CA ALA A 292 -3.61 6.50 7.27
C ALA A 292 -4.37 7.11 8.46
N HIS A 293 -4.69 6.31 9.48
CA HIS A 293 -5.27 6.82 10.73
C HIS A 293 -4.26 7.68 11.50
N SER A 294 -3.05 7.19 11.72
CA SER A 294 -2.00 7.91 12.44
C SER A 294 -1.62 9.23 11.75
N ILE A 295 -1.62 9.28 10.41
CA ILE A 295 -1.38 10.52 9.65
C ILE A 295 -2.47 11.58 9.94
N LYS A 296 -3.74 11.16 10.05
CA LYS A 296 -4.83 12.06 10.45
C LYS A 296 -4.65 12.58 11.87
N GLU A 297 -4.24 11.73 12.80
CA GLU A 297 -3.96 12.14 14.19
C GLU A 297 -2.79 13.12 14.27
N VAL A 298 -1.71 12.88 13.53
CA VAL A 298 -0.56 13.81 13.42
C VAL A 298 -1.02 15.15 12.86
N SER A 299 -1.83 15.15 11.78
CA SER A 299 -2.36 16.37 11.18
C SER A 299 -3.24 17.17 12.16
N ALA A 300 -4.13 16.49 12.88
CA ALA A 300 -4.97 17.11 13.90
C ALA A 300 -4.15 17.69 15.07
N THR A 301 -3.10 16.96 15.47
CA THR A 301 -2.18 17.41 16.53
C THR A 301 -1.40 18.64 16.08
N ALA A 302 -0.87 18.64 14.85
CA ALA A 302 -0.17 19.78 14.27
C ALA A 302 -1.06 21.04 14.24
N GLU A 303 -2.32 20.91 13.79
CA GLU A 303 -3.27 22.03 13.79
C GLU A 303 -3.58 22.54 15.21
N SER A 304 -3.70 21.63 16.18
CA SER A 304 -3.87 22.02 17.59
C SER A 304 -2.64 22.76 18.13
N SER A 305 -1.44 22.25 17.85
CA SER A 305 -0.17 22.90 18.21
C SER A 305 -0.03 24.27 17.58
N LYS A 306 -0.48 24.45 16.33
CA LYS A 306 -0.46 25.76 15.65
C LYS A 306 -1.28 26.78 16.42
N ARG A 307 -2.52 26.43 16.79
CA ARG A 307 -3.39 27.30 17.59
C ARG A 307 -2.76 27.67 18.95
N VAL A 308 -2.12 26.71 19.62
CA VAL A 308 -1.42 26.96 20.89
C VAL A 308 -0.22 27.90 20.70
N ALA A 309 0.54 27.72 19.62
CA ALA A 309 1.67 28.60 19.28
C ALA A 309 1.20 30.03 18.96
N GLU A 310 0.13 30.18 18.19
CA GLU A 310 -0.49 31.48 17.86
C GLU A 310 -1.01 32.18 19.12
N GLN A 311 -1.73 31.45 19.98
CA GLN A 311 -2.21 32.00 21.25
C GLN A 311 -1.05 32.43 22.17
N SER A 312 0.01 31.62 22.24
CA SER A 312 1.19 31.94 23.03
C SER A 312 1.93 33.17 22.49
N LEU A 313 1.94 33.37 21.17
CA LEU A 313 2.50 34.55 20.52
C LEU A 313 1.71 35.82 20.89
N ILE A 314 0.38 35.75 20.88
CA ILE A 314 -0.50 36.85 21.30
C ILE A 314 -0.24 37.21 22.77
N THR A 315 -0.18 36.20 23.66
CA THR A 315 0.10 36.41 25.09
C THR A 315 1.48 37.02 25.32
N ALA A 316 2.51 36.58 24.59
CA ALA A 316 3.86 37.13 24.68
C ALA A 316 3.90 38.61 24.24
N ARG A 317 3.20 38.97 23.16
CA ARG A 317 3.07 40.36 22.69
C ARG A 317 2.34 41.27 23.67
N ASP A 318 1.24 40.79 24.25
CA ASP A 318 0.53 41.52 25.31
C ASP A 318 1.41 41.72 26.55
N GLY A 319 2.15 40.67 26.95
CA GLY A 319 3.15 40.75 28.01
C GLY A 319 4.24 41.78 27.71
N ALA A 320 4.76 41.80 26.48
CA ALA A 320 5.82 42.72 26.06
C ALA A 320 5.35 44.18 26.12
N ALA A 321 4.12 44.46 25.67
CA ALA A 321 3.52 45.79 25.77
C ALA A 321 3.34 46.25 27.22
N LYS A 322 2.95 45.34 28.13
CA LYS A 322 2.84 45.63 29.58
C LYS A 322 4.21 45.92 30.21
N VAL A 323 5.23 45.18 29.82
CA VAL A 323 6.62 45.41 30.27
C VAL A 323 7.12 46.76 29.77
N GLU A 324 6.90 47.10 28.49
CA GLU A 324 7.28 48.40 27.93
C GLU A 324 6.62 49.58 28.66
N ASN A 325 5.33 49.45 28.97
CA ASN A 325 4.62 50.43 29.80
C ASN A 325 5.24 50.56 31.20
N THR A 326 5.68 49.46 31.80
CA THR A 326 6.33 49.44 33.11
C THR A 326 7.69 50.13 33.08
N ILE A 327 8.50 49.92 32.03
CA ILE A 327 9.79 50.60 31.83
C ILE A 327 9.57 52.11 31.77
N ARG A 328 8.56 52.57 31.02
CA ARG A 328 8.21 53.99 30.94
C ARG A 328 7.80 54.56 32.30
N SER A 329 6.94 53.87 33.04
CA SER A 329 6.55 54.28 34.40
C SER A 329 7.71 54.30 35.40
N MET A 330 8.69 53.38 35.27
CA MET A 330 9.92 53.42 36.08
C MET A 330 10.78 54.64 35.73
N GLY A 331 10.83 55.05 34.47
CA GLY A 331 11.44 56.30 34.04
C GLY A 331 10.78 57.53 34.69
N GLU A 332 9.46 57.60 34.66
CA GLU A 332 8.67 58.66 35.32
C GLU A 332 8.90 58.68 36.84
N LEU A 333 8.89 57.50 37.49
CA LEU A 333 9.18 57.37 38.92
C LEU A 333 10.58 57.84 39.28
N ARG A 334 11.59 57.48 38.48
CA ARG A 334 12.98 57.95 38.68
C ARG A 334 13.04 59.48 38.65
N ASP A 335 12.39 60.10 37.67
CA ASP A 335 12.38 61.55 37.51
C ASP A 335 11.65 62.23 38.69
N GLN A 336 10.54 61.65 39.16
CA GLN A 336 9.80 62.13 40.34
C GLN A 336 10.61 62.01 41.65
N VAL A 337 11.34 60.90 41.85
CA VAL A 337 12.23 60.71 43.00
C VAL A 337 13.35 61.74 42.98
N GLN A 338 13.96 62.00 41.82
CA GLN A 338 14.98 63.03 41.66
C GLN A 338 14.45 64.44 41.95
N GLU A 339 13.24 64.78 41.47
CA GLU A 339 12.63 66.07 41.78
C GLU A 339 12.36 66.23 43.28
N THR A 340 11.85 65.17 43.92
CA THR A 340 11.56 65.19 45.35
C THR A 340 12.85 65.31 46.18
N SER A 341 13.92 64.61 45.77
CA SER A 341 15.26 64.77 46.35
C SER A 341 15.78 66.22 46.27
N LYS A 342 15.61 66.89 45.12
CA LYS A 342 15.95 68.33 44.96
C LYS A 342 15.15 69.21 45.92
N ARG A 343 13.85 68.96 46.08
CA ARG A 343 12.97 69.73 46.98
C ARG A 343 13.38 69.54 48.45
N ILE A 344 13.68 68.31 48.88
CA ILE A 344 14.15 68.01 50.24
C ILE A 344 15.52 68.66 50.49
N LYS A 345 16.43 68.62 49.52
CA LYS A 345 17.72 69.29 49.63
C LYS A 345 17.57 70.80 49.87
N ARG A 346 16.70 71.49 49.11
CA ARG A 346 16.38 72.90 49.33
C ARG A 346 15.74 73.15 50.70
N LEU A 347 14.91 72.23 51.20
CA LEU A 347 14.34 72.32 52.55
C LEU A 347 15.44 72.19 53.62
N GLY A 348 16.43 71.32 53.42
CA GLY A 348 17.59 71.20 54.29
C GLY A 348 18.44 72.49 54.31
N GLU A 349 18.69 73.09 53.14
CA GLU A 349 19.38 74.38 53.00
C GLU A 349 18.63 75.51 53.72
N ASN A 350 17.30 75.63 53.53
CA ASN A 350 16.48 76.60 54.25
C ASN A 350 16.47 76.36 55.77
N SER A 351 16.47 75.09 56.20
CA SER A 351 16.52 74.75 57.63
C SER A 351 17.86 75.10 58.26
N GLN A 352 18.96 75.06 57.48
CA GLN A 352 20.26 75.55 57.91
C GLN A 352 20.26 77.07 58.11
N GLU A 353 19.72 77.82 57.14
CA GLU A 353 19.60 79.28 57.20
C GLU A 353 18.73 79.73 58.40
N ILE A 354 17.60 79.05 58.65
CA ILE A 354 16.77 79.31 59.84
C ILE A 354 17.56 79.05 61.13
N GLY A 355 18.37 77.99 61.16
CA GLY A 355 19.23 77.69 62.31
C GLY A 355 20.21 78.83 62.64
N GLU A 356 20.84 79.41 61.61
CA GLU A 356 21.74 80.57 61.75
C GLU A 356 20.99 81.81 62.26
N ILE A 357 19.80 82.09 61.73
CA ILE A 357 18.96 83.21 62.18
C ILE A 357 18.55 83.04 63.65
N VAL A 358 18.14 81.83 64.06
CA VAL A 358 17.73 81.54 65.44
C VAL A 358 18.90 81.72 66.42
N GLN A 359 20.12 81.38 66.00
CA GLN A 359 21.34 81.63 66.79
C GLN A 359 21.58 83.14 66.98
N ILE A 360 21.44 83.94 65.92
CA ILE A 360 21.54 85.41 66.01
C ILE A 360 20.45 85.98 66.95
N ILE A 361 19.20 85.50 66.86
CA ILE A 361 18.11 85.92 67.73
C ILE A 361 18.42 85.61 69.20
N SER A 362 18.95 84.41 69.47
CA SER A 362 19.37 84.02 70.83
C SER A 362 20.46 84.95 71.37
N ASP A 363 21.46 85.28 70.54
CA ASP A 363 22.55 86.19 70.90
C ASP A 363 22.05 87.62 71.16
N VAL A 364 21.15 88.13 70.33
CA VAL A 364 20.51 89.45 70.51
C VAL A 364 19.70 89.46 71.81
N ALA A 365 18.84 88.47 72.03
CA ALA A 365 18.05 88.37 73.26
C ALA A 365 18.93 88.28 74.51
N TYR A 366 20.04 87.52 74.45
CA TYR A 366 21.00 87.46 75.55
C TYR A 366 21.66 88.82 75.83
N ARG A 367 22.13 89.52 74.79
CA ARG A 367 22.71 90.87 74.93
C ARG A 367 21.68 91.88 75.46
N THR A 368 20.43 91.80 75.01
CA THR A 368 19.34 92.66 75.52
C THR A 368 19.04 92.37 76.99
N SER A 369 19.08 91.10 77.43
CA SER A 369 18.95 90.76 78.85
C SER A 369 20.08 91.36 79.70
N VAL A 370 21.33 91.35 79.21
CA VAL A 370 22.47 91.96 79.90
C VAL A 370 22.35 93.48 79.95
N LEU A 371 21.94 94.12 78.84
CA LEU A 371 21.67 95.55 78.78
C LEU A 371 20.55 95.98 79.74
N ALA A 372 19.47 95.21 79.78
CA ALA A 372 18.33 95.44 80.65
C ALA A 372 18.69 95.28 82.14
N LEU A 373 19.48 94.27 82.49
CA LEU A 373 20.02 94.09 83.84
C LEU A 373 20.90 95.29 84.26
N ASN A 374 21.79 95.74 83.37
CA ASN A 374 22.62 96.92 83.62
C ASN A 374 21.78 98.19 83.81
N ALA A 375 20.71 98.36 83.02
CA ALA A 375 19.77 99.46 83.16
C ALA A 375 18.97 99.39 84.47
N SER A 376 18.55 98.20 84.89
CA SER A 376 17.87 97.95 86.18
C SER A 376 18.76 98.30 87.37
N ILE A 377 20.04 97.91 87.33
CA ILE A 377 21.04 98.27 88.35
C ILE A 377 21.24 99.80 88.43
N GLN A 378 21.34 100.48 87.29
CA GLN A 378 21.49 101.94 87.27
C GLN A 378 20.21 102.67 87.73
N ALA A 379 19.03 102.14 87.40
CA ALA A 379 17.76 102.65 87.89
C ALA A 379 17.61 102.49 89.41
N ALA A 380 18.06 101.35 89.98
CA ALA A 380 18.11 101.12 91.42
C ALA A 380 19.10 102.07 92.13
N ARG A 381 20.23 102.40 91.49
CA ARG A 381 21.20 103.41 91.97
C ARG A 381 20.64 104.83 92.02
N ALA A 382 19.71 105.18 91.14
CA ALA A 382 19.11 106.51 91.06
C ALA A 382 17.97 106.77 92.07
N GLY A 383 17.63 105.80 92.94
CA GLY A 383 16.64 105.97 94.00
C GLY A 383 15.21 106.22 93.48
N GLU A 384 14.46 107.14 94.11
CA GLU A 384 13.06 107.41 93.73
C GLU A 384 12.90 107.95 92.29
N ALA A 385 13.90 108.68 91.77
CA ALA A 385 13.86 109.22 90.41
C ALA A 385 14.00 108.14 89.30
N GLY A 386 14.64 106.99 89.62
CA GLY A 386 14.88 105.89 88.69
C GLY A 386 13.80 104.80 88.71
N ARG A 387 12.84 104.87 89.64
CA ARG A 387 11.88 103.79 89.93
C ARG A 387 11.03 103.38 88.72
N GLY A 388 10.60 104.35 87.89
CA GLY A 388 9.86 104.08 86.65
C GLY A 388 10.72 103.39 85.57
N PHE A 389 11.99 103.79 85.44
CA PHE A 389 12.94 103.16 84.52
C PHE A 389 13.34 101.74 84.97
N GLY A 390 13.43 101.50 86.29
CA GLY A 390 13.76 100.18 86.84
C GLY A 390 12.72 99.12 86.51
N VAL A 391 11.43 99.46 86.63
CA VAL A 391 10.32 98.53 86.27
C VAL A 391 10.35 98.19 84.77
N VAL A 392 10.61 99.16 83.91
CA VAL A 392 10.74 98.93 82.46
C VAL A 392 11.95 98.04 82.17
N ALA A 393 13.09 98.30 82.79
CA ALA A 393 14.30 97.50 82.61
C ALA A 393 14.12 96.05 83.07
N GLU A 394 13.46 95.81 84.20
CA GLU A 394 13.16 94.47 84.70
C GLU A 394 12.19 93.71 83.76
N GLU A 395 11.21 94.41 83.16
CA GLU A 395 10.31 93.83 82.17
C GLU A 395 11.02 93.50 80.84
N VAL A 396 11.96 94.35 80.39
CA VAL A 396 12.80 94.07 79.21
C VAL A 396 13.73 92.86 79.47
N GLU A 397 14.31 92.74 80.67
CA GLU A 397 15.12 91.59 81.05
C GLU A 397 14.28 90.31 81.03
N ARG A 398 13.08 90.35 81.61
CA ARG A 398 12.14 89.22 81.64
C ARG A 398 11.70 88.81 80.23
N LEU A 399 11.38 89.77 79.37
CA LEU A 399 11.03 89.51 77.96
C LEU A 399 12.21 88.94 77.17
N SER A 400 13.42 89.42 77.44
CA SER A 400 14.65 88.93 76.81
C SER A 400 14.96 87.49 77.21
N LYS A 401 14.87 87.13 78.50
CA LYS A 401 15.01 85.74 78.98
C LYS A 401 13.98 84.81 78.34
N ARG A 402 12.72 85.24 78.25
CA ARG A 402 11.67 84.49 77.53
C ARG A 402 11.98 84.31 76.05
N SER A 403 12.55 85.33 75.40
CA SER A 403 12.95 85.28 73.98
C SER A 403 14.12 84.32 73.76
N THR A 404 15.12 84.31 74.66
CA THR A 404 16.22 83.33 74.63
C THR A 404 15.72 81.90 74.81
N GLU A 405 14.80 81.67 75.74
CA GLU A 405 14.21 80.34 75.96
C GLU A 405 13.38 79.86 74.75
N ALA A 406 12.61 80.77 74.13
CA ALA A 406 11.88 80.49 72.90
C ALA A 406 12.83 80.20 71.72
N ALA A 407 13.89 80.99 71.54
CA ALA A 407 14.91 80.75 70.53
C ALA A 407 15.58 79.38 70.71
N ARG A 408 15.87 78.97 71.96
CA ARG A 408 16.41 77.64 72.26
C ARG A 408 15.48 76.51 71.84
N ARG A 409 14.18 76.64 72.09
CA ARG A 409 13.17 75.65 71.64
C ARG A 409 13.08 75.59 70.11
N ILE A 410 13.12 76.73 69.43
CA ILE A 410 13.14 76.77 67.96
C ILE A 410 14.42 76.11 67.43
N ALA A 411 15.57 76.37 68.02
CA ALA A 411 16.84 75.75 67.62
C ALA A 411 16.79 74.22 67.74
N GLU A 412 16.15 73.70 68.79
CA GLU A 412 15.94 72.25 68.96
C GLU A 412 15.03 71.68 67.87
N LEU A 413 13.91 72.34 67.55
CA LEU A 413 13.01 71.94 66.45
C LEU A 413 13.70 71.99 65.08
N VAL A 414 14.51 73.02 64.83
CA VAL A 414 15.30 73.16 63.59
C VAL A 414 16.31 72.02 63.50
N LYS A 415 17.01 71.69 64.59
CA LYS A 415 17.97 70.59 64.62
C LYS A 415 17.30 69.23 64.34
N THR A 416 16.13 68.98 64.91
CA THR A 416 15.33 67.79 64.59
C THR A 416 14.92 67.78 63.12
N SER A 417 14.46 68.91 62.59
CA SER A 417 14.07 69.04 61.19
C SER A 417 15.24 68.79 60.24
N GLN A 418 16.43 69.31 60.55
CA GLN A 418 17.67 69.08 59.81
C GLN A 418 18.03 67.58 59.80
N ALA A 419 17.97 66.91 60.95
CA ALA A 419 18.22 65.47 61.04
C ALA A 419 17.25 64.67 60.17
N SER A 420 15.94 64.96 60.27
CA SER A 420 14.92 64.29 59.45
C SER A 420 15.08 64.58 57.95
N THR A 421 15.49 65.79 57.55
CA THR A 421 15.78 66.09 56.14
C THR A 421 16.98 65.31 55.61
N SER A 422 18.03 65.14 56.44
CA SER A 422 19.21 64.35 56.07
C SER A 422 18.86 62.87 55.88
N GLU A 423 18.06 62.31 56.79
CA GLU A 423 17.54 60.94 56.68
C GLU A 423 16.68 60.76 55.41
N ALA A 424 15.80 61.74 55.13
CA ALA A 424 14.98 61.71 53.92
C ALA A 424 15.81 61.78 52.63
N ILE A 425 16.93 62.51 52.61
CA ILE A 425 17.86 62.52 51.47
C ILE A 425 18.50 61.14 51.28
N ALA A 426 19.01 60.52 52.36
CA ALA A 426 19.60 59.18 52.29
C ALA A 426 18.61 58.14 51.76
N SER A 427 17.35 58.19 52.22
CA SER A 427 16.28 57.32 51.73
C SER A 427 15.96 57.55 50.25
N MET A 428 16.02 58.80 49.77
CA MET A 428 15.82 59.11 48.35
C MET A 428 16.96 58.63 47.46
N GLU A 429 18.20 58.67 47.92
CA GLU A 429 19.35 58.10 47.20
C GLU A 429 19.24 56.58 47.08
N GLU A 430 18.81 55.90 48.15
CA GLU A 430 18.53 54.47 48.15
C GLU A 430 17.39 54.11 47.19
N ASN A 431 16.26 54.83 47.25
CA ASN A 431 15.14 54.65 46.33
C ASN A 431 15.56 54.85 44.86
N THR A 432 16.44 55.81 44.59
CA THR A 432 16.98 56.02 43.24
C THR A 432 17.74 54.79 42.74
N ARG A 433 18.57 54.18 43.60
CA ARG A 433 19.28 52.92 43.25
C ARG A 433 18.28 51.78 42.99
N ASN A 434 17.30 51.61 43.87
CA ASN A 434 16.30 50.55 43.76
C ASN A 434 15.46 50.67 42.47
N VAL A 435 15.11 51.89 42.05
CA VAL A 435 14.39 52.13 40.79
C VAL A 435 15.27 51.78 39.57
N VAL A 436 16.55 52.13 39.59
CA VAL A 436 17.49 51.77 38.52
C VAL A 436 17.64 50.24 38.40
N GLU A 437 17.85 49.56 39.53
CA GLU A 437 17.94 48.10 39.55
C GLU A 437 16.65 47.42 39.08
N SER A 438 15.49 47.91 39.56
CA SER A 438 14.18 47.42 39.12
C SER A 438 13.95 47.63 37.62
N THR A 439 14.44 48.74 37.06
CA THR A 439 14.36 49.00 35.61
C THR A 439 15.14 47.95 34.82
N THR A 440 16.32 47.57 35.30
CA THR A 440 17.13 46.51 34.67
C THR A 440 16.40 45.17 34.66
N PHE A 441 15.82 44.75 35.79
CA PHE A 441 15.05 43.49 35.84
C PHE A 441 13.84 43.48 34.89
N VAL A 442 13.14 44.61 34.77
CA VAL A 442 12.01 44.74 33.85
C VAL A 442 12.49 44.70 32.39
N GLN A 443 13.64 45.29 32.07
CA GLN A 443 14.24 45.20 30.74
C GLN A 443 14.63 43.76 30.37
N GLU A 444 15.23 43.00 31.30
CA GLU A 444 15.56 41.59 31.11
C GLU A 444 14.29 40.75 30.86
N ALA A 445 13.20 41.01 31.59
CA ALA A 445 11.91 40.38 31.34
C ALA A 445 11.37 40.69 29.91
N GLY A 446 11.56 41.93 29.44
CA GLY A 446 11.22 42.33 28.07
C GLY A 446 12.02 41.58 27.00
N GLN A 447 13.32 41.39 27.22
CA GLN A 447 14.17 40.60 26.33
C GLN A 447 13.76 39.12 26.29
N ALA A 448 13.37 38.55 27.44
CA ALA A 448 12.88 37.17 27.50
C ALA A 448 11.58 36.99 26.68
N LEU A 449 10.67 37.96 26.74
CA LEU A 449 9.44 37.95 25.93
C LEU A 449 9.72 38.10 24.43
N ALA A 450 10.66 38.96 24.03
CA ALA A 450 11.09 39.07 22.63
C ALA A 450 11.69 37.75 22.11
N LYS A 451 12.44 37.04 22.96
CA LYS A 451 12.96 35.70 22.64
C LYS A 451 11.83 34.67 22.49
N MET A 452 10.79 34.73 23.33
CA MET A 452 9.60 33.89 23.19
C MET A 452 8.88 34.15 21.86
N GLU A 453 8.77 35.42 21.42
CA GLU A 453 8.18 35.77 20.13
C GLU A 453 8.90 35.07 18.97
N SER A 454 10.24 35.12 18.98
CA SER A 454 11.09 34.46 17.98
C SER A 454 10.93 32.93 17.98
N VAL A 455 10.96 32.31 19.16
CA VAL A 455 10.79 30.86 19.32
C VAL A 455 9.41 30.40 18.84
N ASN A 456 8.35 31.17 19.12
CA ASN A 456 7.00 30.85 18.64
C ASN A 456 6.87 31.00 17.13
N GLY A 457 7.57 31.95 16.52
CA GLY A 457 7.65 32.06 15.05
C GLY A 457 8.27 30.81 14.43
N GLN A 458 9.40 30.34 14.97
CA GLN A 458 10.05 29.10 14.52
C GLN A 458 9.16 27.87 14.75
N LEU A 459 8.44 27.82 15.88
CA LEU A 459 7.50 26.75 16.18
C LEU A 459 6.37 26.68 15.14
N ALA A 460 5.82 27.83 14.73
CA ALA A 460 4.79 27.90 13.70
C ALA A 460 5.29 27.38 12.33
N GLU A 461 6.53 27.72 11.95
CA GLU A 461 7.17 27.23 10.72
C GLU A 461 7.37 25.71 10.78
N MET A 462 7.85 25.17 11.90
CA MET A 462 8.04 23.74 12.10
C MET A 462 6.73 22.96 12.03
N ILE A 463 5.67 23.49 12.62
CA ILE A 463 4.32 22.91 12.53
C ILE A 463 3.84 22.89 11.08
N GLY A 464 4.07 23.97 10.32
CA GLY A 464 3.80 24.00 8.88
C GLY A 464 4.53 22.91 8.10
N SER A 465 5.80 22.66 8.43
CA SER A 465 6.57 21.56 7.83
C SER A 465 5.99 20.18 8.19
N ILE A 466 5.55 19.97 9.44
CA ILE A 466 4.93 18.71 9.87
C ILE A 466 3.63 18.46 9.09
N THR A 467 2.80 19.49 8.90
CA THR A 467 1.55 19.37 8.11
C THR A 467 1.86 18.96 6.67
N MET A 468 2.82 19.61 6.00
CA MET A 468 3.22 19.23 4.64
C MET A 468 3.76 17.79 4.57
N MET A 469 4.55 17.37 5.56
CA MET A 469 5.06 16.00 5.63
C MET A 469 3.93 14.98 5.84
N ALA A 470 2.95 15.29 6.68
CA ALA A 470 1.78 14.44 6.91
C ALA A 470 0.93 14.30 5.65
N GLU A 471 0.68 15.39 4.91
CA GLU A 471 -0.01 15.36 3.61
C GLU A 471 0.72 14.49 2.59
N ARG A 472 2.05 14.65 2.48
CA ARG A 472 2.86 13.82 1.60
C ARG A 472 2.80 12.34 1.99
N GLN A 473 2.89 12.05 3.29
CA GLN A 473 2.80 10.68 3.78
C GLN A 473 1.43 10.07 3.52
N ALA A 474 0.35 10.85 3.57
CA ALA A 474 -1.00 10.37 3.22
C ALA A 474 -1.05 9.90 1.76
N HIS A 475 -0.50 10.69 0.84
CA HIS A 475 -0.42 10.33 -0.58
C HIS A 475 0.46 9.10 -0.81
N GLU A 476 1.60 9.00 -0.12
CA GLU A 476 2.46 7.81 -0.20
C GLU A 476 1.75 6.56 0.34
N SER A 477 0.99 6.65 1.44
CA SER A 477 0.16 5.56 1.95
C SER A 477 -0.93 5.12 0.95
N GLU A 478 -1.56 6.07 0.25
CA GLU A 478 -2.56 5.76 -0.79
C GLU A 478 -1.93 4.99 -1.97
N ASN A 479 -0.74 5.41 -2.41
CA ASN A 479 0.02 4.69 -3.43
C ASN A 479 0.37 3.26 -3.00
N VAL A 480 0.77 3.06 -1.74
CA VAL A 480 1.04 1.73 -1.20
C VAL A 480 -0.23 0.91 -1.16
N ALA A 481 -1.36 1.47 -0.70
CA ALA A 481 -2.66 0.77 -0.71
C ALA A 481 -3.06 0.32 -2.13
N GLN A 482 -2.89 1.18 -3.12
CA GLN A 482 -3.15 0.84 -4.52
C GLN A 482 -2.22 -0.27 -5.03
N THR A 483 -0.94 -0.24 -4.64
CA THR A 483 0.02 -1.28 -4.99
C THR A 483 -0.37 -2.61 -4.35
N MET A 484 -0.81 -2.63 -3.09
CA MET A 484 -1.30 -3.84 -2.42
C MET A 484 -2.54 -4.42 -3.10
N LEU A 485 -3.44 -3.57 -3.62
CA LEU A 485 -4.58 -4.01 -4.43
C LEU A 485 -4.12 -4.69 -5.73
N GLN A 486 -3.14 -4.11 -6.43
CA GLN A 486 -2.59 -4.70 -7.65
C GLN A 486 -1.90 -6.04 -7.38
N ILE A 487 -1.12 -6.13 -6.29
CA ILE A 487 -0.49 -7.38 -5.87
C ILE A 487 -1.57 -8.41 -5.51
N SER A 488 -2.63 -8.02 -4.79
CA SER A 488 -3.75 -8.90 -4.47
C SER A 488 -4.40 -9.49 -5.72
N GLN A 489 -4.65 -8.66 -6.75
CA GLN A 489 -5.18 -9.10 -8.03
C GLN A 489 -4.22 -10.07 -8.75
N ALA A 490 -2.93 -9.76 -8.76
CA ALA A 490 -1.91 -10.64 -9.34
C ALA A 490 -1.85 -11.99 -8.61
N THR A 491 -1.87 -11.99 -7.28
CA THR A 491 -1.91 -13.20 -6.44
C THR A 491 -3.17 -14.03 -6.71
N GLN A 492 -4.33 -13.39 -6.89
CA GLN A 492 -5.56 -14.08 -7.27
C GLN A 492 -5.46 -14.72 -8.66
N GLY A 493 -4.87 -14.02 -9.63
CA GLY A 493 -4.59 -14.55 -10.96
C GLY A 493 -3.62 -15.74 -10.93
N THR A 494 -2.58 -15.67 -10.09
CA THR A 494 -1.67 -16.79 -9.85
C THR A 494 -2.38 -17.99 -9.25
N ALA A 495 -3.26 -17.79 -8.25
CA ALA A 495 -4.06 -18.85 -7.64
C ALA A 495 -4.97 -19.55 -8.67
N GLU A 496 -5.56 -18.79 -9.59
CA GLU A 496 -6.35 -19.34 -10.69
C GLU A 496 -5.49 -20.10 -11.72
N GLY A 497 -4.33 -19.55 -12.07
CA GLY A 497 -3.34 -20.22 -12.92
C GLY A 497 -2.87 -21.56 -12.35
N ILE A 498 -2.66 -21.63 -11.03
CA ILE A 498 -2.32 -22.87 -10.32
C ILE A 498 -3.43 -23.91 -10.46
N LYS A 499 -4.71 -23.53 -10.29
CA LYS A 499 -5.84 -24.45 -10.49
C LYS A 499 -5.87 -25.01 -11.91
N GLN A 500 -5.60 -24.17 -12.90
CA GLN A 500 -5.52 -24.60 -14.30
C GLN A 500 -4.34 -25.54 -14.55
N SER A 501 -3.18 -25.26 -13.94
CA SER A 501 -1.99 -26.12 -14.01
C SER A 501 -2.26 -27.49 -13.39
N VAL A 502 -2.89 -27.56 -12.20
CA VAL A 502 -3.29 -28.83 -11.58
C VAL A 502 -4.17 -29.65 -12.53
N SER A 503 -5.18 -29.02 -13.15
CA SER A 503 -6.06 -29.71 -14.11
C SER A 503 -5.29 -30.24 -15.33
N THR A 504 -4.39 -29.44 -15.89
CA THR A 504 -3.63 -29.80 -17.11
C THR A 504 -2.60 -30.90 -16.81
N VAL A 505 -1.95 -30.84 -15.65
CA VAL A 505 -0.98 -31.83 -15.20
C VAL A 505 -1.66 -33.17 -14.91
N ASN A 506 -2.87 -33.17 -14.34
CA ASN A 506 -3.65 -34.39 -14.15
C ASN A 506 -4.07 -35.04 -15.49
N GLN A 507 -4.46 -34.23 -16.47
CA GLN A 507 -4.74 -34.74 -17.83
C GLN A 507 -3.48 -35.34 -18.46
N LEU A 508 -2.33 -34.67 -18.37
CA LEU A 508 -1.05 -35.19 -18.87
C LEU A 508 -0.65 -36.51 -18.19
N ALA A 509 -0.91 -36.64 -16.88
CA ALA A 509 -0.68 -37.87 -16.14
C ALA A 509 -1.51 -39.03 -16.71
N GLU A 510 -2.80 -38.80 -16.95
CA GLU A 510 -3.73 -39.79 -17.52
C GLU A 510 -3.29 -40.22 -18.93
N LEU A 511 -2.96 -39.25 -19.80
CA LEU A 511 -2.47 -39.57 -21.16
C LEU A 511 -1.14 -40.34 -21.16
N ALA A 512 -0.23 -40.03 -20.23
CA ALA A 512 1.05 -40.71 -20.12
C ALA A 512 0.88 -42.15 -19.62
N ASP A 513 -0.05 -42.38 -18.68
CA ASP A 513 -0.43 -43.71 -18.20
C ASP A 513 -1.11 -44.54 -19.29
N ASP A 514 -2.05 -43.96 -20.05
CA ASP A 514 -2.70 -44.60 -21.20
C ASP A 514 -1.70 -45.01 -22.28
N LEU A 515 -0.76 -44.13 -22.61
CA LEU A 515 0.30 -44.42 -23.57
C LEU A 515 1.21 -45.54 -23.07
N GLN A 516 1.59 -45.51 -21.79
CA GLN A 516 2.40 -46.55 -21.15
C GLN A 516 1.67 -47.90 -21.14
N GLY A 517 0.37 -47.93 -20.84
CA GLY A 517 -0.48 -49.11 -20.90
C GLY A 517 -0.60 -49.69 -22.32
N SER A 518 -0.75 -48.82 -23.32
CA SER A 518 -0.88 -49.20 -24.73
C SER A 518 0.39 -49.87 -25.29
N VAL A 519 1.58 -49.51 -24.78
CA VAL A 519 2.85 -50.11 -25.18
C VAL A 519 3.36 -51.21 -24.24
N ALA A 520 2.69 -51.44 -23.10
CA ALA A 520 3.07 -52.47 -22.13
C ALA A 520 2.76 -53.90 -22.63
N SER A 521 1.81 -54.05 -23.57
CA SER A 521 1.50 -55.32 -24.24
C SER A 521 2.66 -55.82 -25.11
N PHE A 522 3.51 -54.93 -25.63
CA PHE A 522 4.66 -55.27 -26.43
C PHE A 522 5.86 -55.66 -25.56
N ARG A 523 6.28 -56.93 -25.65
CA ARG A 523 7.45 -57.47 -24.97
C ARG A 523 8.71 -57.13 -25.74
N VAL A 524 9.34 -56.06 -25.31
CA VAL A 524 10.70 -55.67 -25.70
C VAL A 524 11.66 -56.48 -24.83
N SER A 525 12.63 -57.19 -25.41
CA SER A 525 13.59 -57.97 -24.60
C SER A 525 14.22 -57.03 -23.58
N LYS A 526 14.23 -57.40 -22.30
CA LYS A 526 14.82 -56.61 -21.22
C LYS A 526 16.32 -56.54 -21.47
N GLN A 527 16.74 -55.62 -22.34
CA GLN A 527 18.13 -55.30 -22.57
C GLN A 527 18.66 -54.88 -21.21
N ALA A 528 19.63 -55.65 -20.69
CA ALA A 528 20.23 -55.42 -19.40
C ALA A 528 20.48 -53.92 -19.25
N ALA A 529 19.77 -53.31 -18.30
CA ALA A 529 20.02 -51.94 -17.92
C ALA A 529 21.50 -51.86 -17.52
N SER A 530 22.36 -51.41 -18.43
CA SER A 530 23.63 -50.83 -18.07
C SER A 530 23.27 -49.65 -17.19
N ALA A 531 23.41 -49.85 -15.88
CA ALA A 531 23.11 -48.88 -14.86
C ALA A 531 23.66 -47.51 -15.26
N PRO A 532 22.86 -46.43 -15.21
CA PRO A 532 23.44 -45.10 -15.20
C PRO A 532 24.25 -45.00 -13.91
N SER A 533 25.56 -44.99 -14.08
CA SER A 533 26.50 -44.53 -13.07
C SER A 533 26.21 -43.06 -12.78
N ASN A 534 26.15 -42.73 -11.48
CA ASN A 534 26.19 -41.39 -10.90
C ASN A 534 24.98 -40.45 -11.10
N THR A 535 23.93 -40.66 -10.30
CA THR A 535 23.05 -39.56 -9.82
C THR A 535 22.84 -39.54 -8.30
N ARG A 536 23.52 -40.43 -7.55
CA ARG A 536 23.43 -40.45 -6.08
C ARG A 536 24.27 -39.36 -5.37
N ALA A 537 24.97 -38.50 -6.10
CA ALA A 537 25.86 -37.47 -5.54
C ALA A 537 25.21 -36.08 -5.38
N LEU A 538 24.00 -35.83 -5.89
CA LEU A 538 23.38 -34.50 -5.82
C LEU A 538 22.27 -34.38 -4.74
N ASN A 539 21.64 -35.48 -4.32
CA ASN A 539 20.64 -35.47 -3.25
C ASN A 539 21.23 -35.35 -1.82
N GLY A 540 22.55 -35.46 -1.66
CA GLY A 540 23.22 -35.24 -0.37
C GLY A 540 23.43 -33.76 -0.01
N LYS A 541 23.50 -32.87 -1.00
CA LYS A 541 23.76 -31.43 -0.76
C LYS A 541 22.49 -30.61 -0.58
N ALA A 542 21.38 -30.97 -1.22
CA ALA A 542 20.10 -30.27 -1.04
C ALA A 542 19.48 -30.50 0.36
N ARG A 543 19.78 -31.64 1.00
CA ARG A 543 19.25 -31.97 2.34
C ARG A 543 20.00 -31.31 3.49
N ALA A 544 21.15 -30.68 3.23
CA ALA A 544 21.94 -29.95 4.23
C ALA A 544 21.62 -28.45 4.27
N ALA A 545 20.92 -27.90 3.27
CA ALA A 545 20.50 -26.49 3.23
C ALA A 545 19.11 -26.23 3.85
N LEU A 546 18.40 -27.28 4.28
CA LEU A 546 17.07 -27.20 4.90
C LEU A 546 17.12 -27.30 6.44
N LYS A 547 18.31 -27.18 7.04
CA LYS A 547 18.54 -27.28 8.49
C LYS A 547 19.45 -26.18 9.06
N ALA A 548 19.69 -25.11 8.31
CA ALA A 548 20.27 -23.85 8.78
C ALA A 548 19.31 -22.74 8.35
#